data_AF-A0A382NXU7-F1
#
_entry.id   AF-A0A382NXU7-F1
#
_cell.length_a   1.000
_cell.length_b   1.000
_cell.length_c   1.000
_cell.angle_alpha   90.00
_cell.angle_beta   90.00
_cell.angle_gamma   90.00
#
_symmetry.space_group_name_H-M   'P 1'
#
loop_
_entity.id
_entity.type
_entity.pdbx_description
1 polymer ?
#
loop_
_entity_poly.entity_id
_entity_poly.type
_entity_poly.pdbx_seq_one_letter_code
_entity_poly.pdbx_strand_id
1 'polypeptide(L)'
;MNIEIKQIIEKAEAGDMKSQSFLASMYYQGTGRAKAKKIGISRDYQKAFYWTSKAAAQGHIFSQYNLGYMYWSGEGTSEDYEKAFYWFSKAAEQRF
;
A
#
# COMPACT_ATOMS: atom_id res chain seq x y z
N MET A 1 5.76 0.43 20.34
CA MET A 1 4.77 0.39 19.24
C MET A 1 3.53 1.15 19.68
N ASN A 2 3.04 2.12 18.92
CA ASN A 2 1.82 2.89 19.25
C ASN A 2 0.60 1.96 19.17
N ILE A 3 -0.31 1.98 20.15
CA ILE A 3 -1.51 1.13 20.23
C ILE A 3 -2.34 1.25 18.94
N GLU A 4 -2.40 2.44 18.35
CA GLU A 4 -3.10 2.69 17.08
C GLU A 4 -2.52 1.87 15.91
N ILE A 5 -1.19 1.68 15.84
CA ILE A 5 -0.56 0.85 14.78
C ILE A 5 -0.94 -0.60 14.94
N LYS A 6 -0.86 -1.10 16.18
CA LYS A 6 -1.07 -2.51 16.47
C LYS A 6 -2.47 -2.92 16.02
N GLN A 7 -3.46 -2.07 16.29
CA GLN A 7 -4.83 -2.30 15.84
C GLN A 7 -4.98 -2.24 14.30
N ILE A 8 -4.26 -1.33 13.62
CA ILE A 8 -4.26 -1.27 12.15
C ILE A 8 -3.64 -2.55 11.56
N ILE A 9 -2.53 -3.02 12.13
CA ILE A 9 -1.87 -4.26 11.70
C ILE A 9 -2.83 -5.44 11.89
N GLU A 10 -3.43 -5.59 13.07
CA GLU A 10 -4.38 -6.67 13.35
C GLU A 10 -5.56 -6.68 12.36
N LYS A 11 -6.13 -5.50 12.05
CA LYS A 11 -7.20 -5.39 11.04
C LYS A 11 -6.71 -5.72 9.64
N ALA A 12 -5.53 -5.24 9.24
CA ALA A 12 -4.94 -5.51 7.94
C ALA A 12 -4.63 -7.02 7.76
N GLU A 13 -4.13 -7.67 8.81
CA GLU A 13 -3.90 -9.12 8.89
C GLU A 13 -5.21 -9.90 8.84
N ALA A 14 -6.27 -9.41 9.47
CA ALA A 14 -7.62 -9.97 9.38
C ALA A 14 -8.30 -9.74 8.01
N GLY A 15 -7.63 -9.08 7.07
CA GLY A 15 -8.12 -8.89 5.71
C GLY A 15 -8.82 -7.56 5.44
N ASP A 16 -8.93 -6.66 6.43
CA ASP A 16 -9.59 -5.36 6.24
C ASP A 16 -8.85 -4.54 5.18
N MET A 17 -9.46 -4.44 4.00
CA MET A 17 -8.89 -3.80 2.82
C MET A 17 -8.48 -2.35 3.05
N LYS A 18 -9.27 -1.60 3.84
CA LYS A 18 -8.96 -0.19 4.18
C LYS A 18 -7.71 -0.11 5.05
N SER A 19 -7.59 -0.97 6.07
CA SER A 19 -6.41 -1.04 6.93
C SER A 19 -5.17 -1.49 6.15
N GLN A 20 -5.30 -2.43 5.21
CA GLN A 20 -4.20 -2.83 4.33
C GLN A 20 -3.71 -1.65 3.47
N SER A 21 -4.62 -0.95 2.80
CA SER A 21 -4.27 0.23 1.99
C SER A 21 -3.64 1.34 2.84
N PHE A 22 -4.16 1.57 4.05
CA PHE A 22 -3.63 2.57 4.95
C PHE A 22 -2.22 2.21 5.43
N LEU A 23 -2.04 0.97 5.89
CA LEU A 23 -0.74 0.45 6.36
C LEU A 23 0.30 0.47 5.24
N ALA A 24 -0.09 0.17 4.00
CA ALA A 24 0.77 0.31 2.83
C ALA A 24 1.27 1.75 2.66
N SER A 25 0.37 2.73 2.71
CA SER A 25 0.72 4.16 2.60
C SER A 25 1.67 4.60 3.73
N MET A 26 1.49 4.05 4.94
CA MET A 26 2.36 4.37 6.06
C MET A 26 3.79 3.87 5.83
N TYR A 27 3.95 2.62 5.36
CA TYR A 27 5.25 2.09 5.00
C TYR A 27 5.86 2.79 3.79
N TYR A 28 5.04 3.19 2.82
CA TYR A 28 5.51 3.88 1.62
C TYR A 28 6.07 5.27 1.92
N GLN A 29 5.39 6.05 2.75
CA GLN A 29 5.83 7.41 3.11
C GLN A 29 6.93 7.37 4.18
N GLY A 30 6.86 6.42 5.11
CA GLY A 30 7.69 6.38 6.31
C GLY A 30 7.44 7.62 7.17
N THR A 31 6.47 7.56 8.07
CA THR A 31 6.12 8.70 8.94
C THR A 31 7.06 8.81 10.16
N GLY A 32 8.36 8.80 9.87
CA GLY A 32 9.44 9.07 10.80
C GLY A 32 9.45 10.55 11.20
N ARG A 33 8.75 10.88 12.29
CA ARG A 33 9.07 12.04 13.15
C ARG A 33 8.97 13.42 12.46
N ALA A 34 7.80 13.79 11.94
CA ALA A 34 7.44 15.20 11.75
C ALA A 34 5.97 15.46 12.16
N LYS A 35 5.82 16.42 13.09
CA LYS A 35 4.63 16.97 13.78
C LYS A 35 3.23 16.40 13.47
N ALA A 36 2.60 15.92 14.55
CA ALA A 36 1.22 15.42 14.74
C ALA A 36 1.03 13.90 14.51
N LYS A 37 0.95 13.15 15.63
CA LYS A 37 0.87 11.68 15.78
C LYS A 37 2.04 10.90 15.16
N LYS A 38 3.07 10.73 15.98
CA LYS A 38 4.28 9.98 15.66
C LYS A 38 4.03 8.48 15.75
N ILE A 39 3.52 7.94 14.66
CA ILE A 39 3.33 6.52 14.45
C ILE A 39 4.68 5.97 13.95
N GLY A 40 5.51 5.40 14.83
CA GLY A 40 6.93 5.08 14.57
C GLY A 40 7.17 4.00 13.52
N ILE A 41 6.83 4.26 12.26
CA ILE A 41 7.04 3.40 11.11
C ILE A 41 8.09 4.06 10.22
N SER A 42 9.20 3.36 10.02
CA SER A 42 10.20 3.71 9.01
C SER A 42 9.68 3.36 7.62
N ARG A 43 10.17 4.10 6.62
CA ARG A 43 9.88 3.78 5.23
C ARG A 43 10.37 2.38 4.90
N ASP A 44 9.52 1.59 4.24
CA ASP A 44 9.80 0.21 3.88
C ASP A 44 8.98 -0.13 2.63
N TYR A 45 9.60 0.03 1.45
CA TYR A 45 8.92 -0.19 0.18
C TYR A 45 8.49 -1.65 -0.02
N GLN A 46 9.21 -2.61 0.56
CA GLN A 46 8.84 -4.03 0.47
C GLN A 46 7.54 -4.31 1.24
N LYS A 47 7.40 -3.76 2.45
CA LYS A 47 6.13 -3.85 3.20
C LYS A 47 5.02 -3.04 2.56
N ALA A 48 5.33 -1.87 2.02
CA ALA A 48 4.36 -1.09 1.25
C ALA A 48 3.83 -1.88 0.06
N PHE A 49 4.72 -2.53 -0.69
CA PHE A 49 4.39 -3.36 -1.84
C PHE A 49 3.49 -4.53 -1.43
N TYR A 50 3.86 -5.23 -0.36
CA TYR A 50 3.09 -6.36 0.18
C TYR A 50 1.64 -5.98 0.52
N TRP A 51 1.46 -4.91 1.32
CA TRP A 51 0.13 -4.49 1.75
C TRP A 51 -0.69 -3.87 0.63
N THR A 52 -0.03 -3.13 -0.28
CA THR A 52 -0.68 -2.62 -1.50
C THR A 52 -1.18 -3.78 -2.36
N SER A 53 -0.37 -4.82 -2.53
CA SER A 53 -0.73 -6.02 -3.30
C SER A 53 -1.95 -6.73 -2.73
N LYS A 54 -2.01 -6.90 -1.39
CA LYS A 54 -3.16 -7.48 -0.73
C LYS A 54 -4.45 -6.66 -0.94
N ALA A 55 -4.38 -5.35 -0.77
CA ALA A 55 -5.55 -4.49 -0.96
C ALA A 55 -5.98 -4.40 -2.44
N ALA A 56 -5.02 -4.37 -3.38
CA ALA A 56 -5.27 -4.35 -4.81
C ALA A 56 -5.96 -5.63 -5.30
N ALA A 57 -5.55 -6.80 -4.78
CA ALA A 57 -6.17 -8.09 -5.06
C ALA A 57 -7.64 -8.16 -4.58
N GLN A 58 -8.01 -7.37 -3.56
CA GLN A 58 -9.40 -7.24 -3.09
C GLN A 58 -10.23 -6.22 -3.90
N GLY A 59 -9.66 -5.62 -4.95
CA GLY A 59 -10.38 -4.65 -5.78
C GLY A 59 -10.21 -3.20 -5.34
N HIS A 60 -9.41 -2.89 -4.32
CA HIS A 60 -9.25 -1.51 -3.87
C HIS A 60 -8.62 -0.63 -4.95
N ILE A 61 -9.41 0.27 -5.54
CA ILE A 61 -9.03 1.08 -6.71
C ILE A 61 -7.72 1.84 -6.49
N PHE A 62 -7.55 2.50 -5.34
CA PHE A 62 -6.32 3.25 -5.06
C PHE A 62 -5.10 2.33 -4.89
N SER A 63 -5.29 1.13 -4.34
CA SER A 63 -4.19 0.17 -4.20
C SER A 63 -3.82 -0.46 -5.53
N GLN A 64 -4.79 -0.69 -6.43
CA GLN A 64 -4.49 -1.11 -7.80
C GLN A 64 -3.66 -0.06 -8.53
N TYR A 65 -4.06 1.21 -8.47
CA TYR A 65 -3.26 2.31 -9.02
C TYR A 65 -1.85 2.36 -8.41
N ASN A 66 -1.74 2.31 -7.08
CA ASN A 66 -0.44 2.35 -6.40
C ASN A 66 0.43 1.14 -6.76
N LEU A 67 -0.16 -0.05 -6.92
CA LEU A 67 0.58 -1.24 -7.33
C LEU A 67 1.11 -1.10 -8.76
N GLY A 68 0.30 -0.54 -9.66
CA GLY A 68 0.73 -0.18 -11.00
C GLY A 68 1.93 0.76 -10.97
N TYR A 69 1.87 1.79 -10.11
CA TYR A 69 2.97 2.72 -9.92
C TYR A 69 4.24 2.05 -9.36
N MET A 70 4.11 1.17 -8.35
CA MET A 70 5.26 0.49 -7.75
C MET A 70 5.95 -0.47 -8.72
N TYR A 71 5.21 -1.14 -9.60
CA TYR A 71 5.80 -1.89 -10.70
C TYR A 71 6.43 -1.00 -11.76
N TRP A 72 5.88 0.18 -12.03
CA TRP A 72 6.48 1.12 -12.98
C TRP A 72 7.78 1.73 -12.46
N SER A 73 7.86 2.06 -11.16
CA SER A 73 9.03 2.69 -10.53
C SER A 73 10.06 1.71 -9.97
N GLY A 74 9.73 0.42 -9.84
CA GLY A 74 10.57 -0.57 -9.15
C GLY A 74 10.69 -0.32 -7.64
N GLU A 75 9.76 0.41 -7.03
CA GLU A 75 9.78 0.62 -5.59
C GLU A 75 9.22 -0.60 -4.85
N GLY A 76 10.06 -1.28 -4.09
CA GLY A 76 9.64 -2.46 -3.30
C GLY A 76 9.46 -3.74 -4.12
N THR A 77 9.73 -3.68 -5.42
CA THR A 77 9.71 -4.78 -6.40
C THR A 77 10.74 -4.46 -7.51
N SER A 78 10.93 -5.35 -8.49
CA SER A 78 11.57 -4.97 -9.75
C SER A 78 10.61 -4.21 -10.65
N GLU A 79 11.15 -3.35 -11.51
CA GLU A 79 10.39 -2.70 -12.59
C GLU A 79 9.76 -3.76 -13.50
N ASP A 80 8.47 -3.58 -13.82
CA ASP A 80 7.68 -4.47 -14.67
C ASP A 80 6.53 -3.68 -15.30
N TYR A 81 6.76 -3.17 -16.52
CA TYR A 81 5.79 -2.31 -17.20
C TYR A 81 4.52 -3.06 -17.64
N GLU A 82 4.60 -4.37 -17.88
CA GLU A 82 3.44 -5.19 -18.22
C GLU A 82 2.51 -5.32 -17.01
N LYS A 83 3.07 -5.62 -15.83
CA LYS A 83 2.30 -5.63 -14.59
C LYS A 83 1.80 -4.24 -14.22
N ALA A 84 2.59 -3.19 -14.45
CA ALA A 84 2.16 -1.81 -14.23
C ALA A 84 0.90 -1.49 -15.06
N PHE A 85 0.96 -1.76 -16.37
CA PHE A 85 -0.17 -1.56 -17.28
C PHE A 85 -1.40 -2.36 -16.86
N TYR A 86 -1.23 -3.62 -16.48
CA TYR A 86 -2.32 -4.47 -15.99
C TYR A 86 -3.04 -3.84 -14.79
N TRP A 87 -2.30 -3.39 -13.77
CA TRP A 87 -2.90 -2.83 -12.56
C TRP A 87 -3.50 -1.44 -12.76
N PHE A 88 -2.89 -0.60 -13.59
CA PHE A 88 -3.49 0.67 -13.99
C PHE A 88 -4.80 0.47 -14.77
N SER A 89 -4.83 -0.49 -15.69
CA SER A 89 -6.04 -0.81 -16.46
C SER A 89 -7.17 -1.29 -15.53
N LYS A 90 -6.87 -2.19 -14.59
CA LYS A 90 -7.82 -2.63 -13.56
C LYS A 90 -8.40 -1.48 -12.74
N ALA A 91 -7.56 -0.51 -12.35
CA ALA A 91 -8.02 0.66 -11.60
C ALA A 91 -8.92 1.58 -12.45
N ALA A 92 -8.59 1.74 -13.73
CA ALA A 92 -9.35 2.55 -14.67
C ALA A 92 -10.73 1.94 -15.01
N GLU A 93 -10.78 0.63 -15.25
CA GLU A 93 -12.02 -0.13 -15.54
C GLU A 93 -13.10 0.05 -14.47
N GLN A 94 -12.72 0.26 -13.20
CA GLN A 94 -13.67 0.43 -12.09
C GLN A 94 -14.23 1.85 -11.95
N ARG A 95 -13.72 2.82 -12.71
CA ARG A 95 -14.19 4.23 -12.67
C ARG A 95 -15.13 4.58 -13.83
N PHE A 96 -15.38 3.66 -14.73
CA PHE A 96 -16.34 3.75 -15.82
C PHE A 96 -17.47 2.75 -15.60
#